data_AF-A0AAD7AR08-F1
#
_entry.id   AF-A0AAD7AR08-F1
#
_cell.length_a   1.000
_cell.length_b   1.000
_cell.length_c   1.000
_cell.angle_alpha   90.00
_cell.angle_beta   90.00
_cell.angle_gamma   90.00
#
_symmetry.space_group_name_H-M   'P 1'
#
loop_
_entity.id
_entity.type
_entity.pdbx_description
1 polymer ?
#
loop_
_entity_poly.entity_id
_entity_poly.type
_entity_poly.pdbx_seq_one_letter_code
_entity_poly.pdbx_strand_id
1 'polypeptide(L)'
;MPSLLLLSLLHLALNYPVSGHLLRSLEEPIPSDPDIDTRTLFNFISGCLATVFAPGSLLGLMLAAVIVPEAMAGFSARQFLDARWFSKKYDVSITHGFFFAMGGFVSASGRHPIVTEEQLRLRPEYLAAIRSIKLEDIEDKSKGDLLSKGVVLLQGLWFTAQCLTRLLQHLPLTELEVETLAFQFVNLAIWFLWLHKPLDVQQPIILGPADELAPLPKPSHRPSQNRSLLDVACATFDSLLMGDYDCFDPIESTSVPLFWSTHGFPAEGPGKGDTRFVSKFIFIELLVGSLFGLVHCAAWNAHFPSTAELRIWRSCSLVIAATPPTVTLMLGFSLLSLKMGRHFGEDTFMGSVAAPCVFILDNIFAASVAAYITARLLLITLSFTTLRALPPGAFVDVNWSKYIPHL
;
A
#
# COMPACT_ATOMS: atom_id res chain seq x y z
N MET A 1 -2.36 -26.32 -19.05
CA MET A 1 -1.97 -26.37 -17.61
C MET A 1 -1.85 -25.00 -16.91
N PRO A 2 -1.69 -23.84 -17.58
CA PRO A 2 -1.80 -22.52 -16.90
C PRO A 2 -3.24 -22.15 -16.47
N SER A 3 -4.24 -22.78 -17.08
CA SER A 3 -5.67 -22.50 -16.85
C SER A 3 -6.16 -22.88 -15.45
N LEU A 4 -5.63 -23.97 -14.88
CA LEU A 4 -6.07 -24.45 -13.56
C LEU A 4 -5.55 -23.56 -12.43
N LEU A 5 -4.35 -22.99 -12.56
CA LEU A 5 -3.75 -22.11 -11.56
C LEU A 5 -4.45 -20.75 -11.53
N LEU A 6 -4.82 -20.22 -12.70
CA LEU A 6 -5.64 -19.03 -12.83
C LEU A 6 -7.07 -19.24 -12.29
N LEU A 7 -7.70 -20.38 -12.59
CA LEU A 7 -9.01 -20.76 -12.03
C LEU A 7 -8.95 -20.94 -10.51
N SER A 8 -7.86 -21.49 -9.98
CA SER A 8 -7.66 -21.65 -8.54
C SER A 8 -7.53 -20.30 -7.83
N LEU A 9 -6.77 -19.37 -8.43
CA LEU A 9 -6.61 -18.00 -7.92
C LEU A 9 -7.91 -17.20 -8.02
N LEU A 10 -8.70 -17.40 -9.09
CA LEU A 10 -10.04 -16.85 -9.24
C LEU A 10 -11.00 -17.41 -8.18
N HIS A 11 -10.95 -18.71 -7.92
CA HIS A 11 -11.81 -19.33 -6.91
C HIS A 11 -11.47 -18.83 -5.49
N LEU A 12 -10.19 -18.56 -5.23
CA LEU A 12 -9.73 -17.96 -3.98
C LEU A 12 -10.17 -16.49 -3.83
N ALA A 13 -10.19 -15.73 -4.94
CA ALA A 13 -10.67 -14.34 -4.97
C ALA A 13 -12.20 -14.22 -4.81
N LEU A 14 -12.97 -15.23 -5.24
CA LEU A 14 -14.43 -15.26 -5.19
C LEU A 14 -15.02 -15.62 -3.80
N ASN A 15 -14.19 -15.95 -2.81
CA ASN A 15 -14.65 -16.19 -1.43
C ASN A 15 -14.83 -14.92 -0.58
N TYR A 16 -14.55 -13.74 -1.16
CA TYR A 16 -14.97 -12.45 -0.60
C TYR A 16 -16.29 -12.01 -1.26
N PRO A 17 -17.18 -11.28 -0.57
CA PRO A 17 -18.40 -10.76 -1.17
C PRO A 17 -18.03 -9.75 -2.26
N VAL A 18 -17.88 -10.23 -3.49
CA VAL A 18 -17.68 -9.41 -4.68
C VAL A 18 -19.05 -8.90 -5.12
N SER A 19 -19.18 -7.59 -5.30
CA SER A 19 -20.43 -6.93 -5.70
C SER A 19 -21.06 -7.60 -6.93
N GLY A 20 -22.39 -7.83 -6.93
CA GLY A 20 -23.08 -8.65 -7.94
C GLY A 20 -22.95 -8.18 -9.40
N HIS A 21 -22.44 -6.96 -9.61
CA HIS A 21 -22.12 -6.42 -10.93
C HIS A 21 -20.83 -7.04 -11.54
N LEU A 22 -19.89 -7.50 -10.71
CA LEU A 22 -18.62 -8.11 -11.11
C LEU A 22 -18.77 -9.60 -11.46
N LEU A 23 -19.68 -10.32 -10.80
CA LEU A 23 -20.00 -11.72 -11.15
C LEU A 23 -20.53 -11.85 -12.58
N ARG A 24 -21.34 -10.88 -13.04
CA ARG A 24 -21.83 -10.84 -14.44
C ARG A 24 -20.71 -10.64 -15.47
N SER A 25 -19.62 -9.97 -15.10
CA SER A 25 -18.48 -9.77 -16.01
C SER A 25 -17.55 -10.99 -16.09
N LEU A 26 -17.61 -11.89 -15.10
CA LEU A 26 -16.84 -13.15 -15.08
C LEU A 26 -17.62 -14.35 -15.65
N GLU A 27 -18.94 -14.23 -15.80
CA GLU A 27 -19.81 -15.24 -16.46
C GLU A 27 -19.75 -15.18 -17.99
N GLU A 28 -19.11 -14.16 -18.58
CA GLU A 28 -18.92 -14.11 -20.03
C GLU A 28 -17.92 -15.20 -20.46
N PRO A 29 -18.30 -16.08 -21.41
CA PRO A 29 -17.44 -17.17 -21.85
C PRO A 29 -16.14 -16.64 -22.46
N ILE A 30 -15.02 -17.30 -22.14
CA ILE A 30 -13.71 -17.07 -22.79
C ILE A 30 -13.94 -17.10 -24.31
N PRO A 31 -13.69 -16.00 -25.06
CA PRO A 31 -13.94 -15.98 -26.49
C PRO A 31 -13.07 -17.04 -27.16
N SER A 32 -13.71 -18.03 -27.79
CA SER A 32 -13.04 -19.10 -28.55
C SER A 32 -12.75 -18.70 -30.00
N ASP A 33 -12.86 -17.40 -30.32
CA ASP A 33 -12.72 -16.84 -31.66
C ASP A 33 -11.24 -16.50 -31.95
N PRO A 34 -10.63 -16.98 -33.04
CA PRO A 34 -9.25 -16.65 -33.41
C PRO A 34 -9.01 -15.18 -33.78
N ASP A 35 -10.05 -14.37 -34.03
CA ASP A 35 -9.94 -12.92 -34.33
C ASP A 35 -10.39 -12.05 -33.14
N ILE A 36 -9.72 -12.18 -31.99
CA ILE A 36 -10.00 -11.32 -30.82
C ILE A 36 -9.66 -9.87 -31.16
N ASP A 37 -10.68 -9.01 -31.25
CA ASP A 37 -10.52 -7.56 -31.32
C ASP A 37 -9.74 -7.08 -30.08
N THR A 38 -8.69 -6.28 -30.31
CA THR A 38 -7.90 -5.57 -29.30
C THR A 38 -8.76 -4.90 -28.23
N ARG A 39 -9.95 -4.41 -28.58
CA ARG A 39 -10.90 -3.79 -27.64
C ARG A 39 -11.53 -4.80 -26.68
N THR A 40 -11.84 -6.00 -27.15
CA THR A 40 -12.39 -7.09 -26.34
C THR A 40 -11.34 -7.63 -25.38
N LEU A 41 -10.11 -7.84 -25.86
CA LEU A 41 -8.98 -8.24 -25.01
C LEU A 41 -8.68 -7.19 -23.93
N PHE A 42 -8.70 -5.91 -24.29
CA PHE A 42 -8.54 -4.78 -23.36
C PHE A 42 -9.61 -4.82 -22.26
N ASN A 43 -10.88 -4.95 -22.63
CA ASN A 43 -11.98 -4.93 -21.67
C ASN A 43 -11.90 -6.13 -20.72
N PHE A 44 -11.53 -7.30 -21.24
CA PHE A 44 -11.35 -8.51 -20.46
C PHE A 44 -10.19 -8.38 -19.45
N ILE A 45 -9.01 -7.95 -19.89
CA ILE A 45 -7.84 -7.74 -19.00
C ILE A 45 -8.14 -6.67 -17.96
N SER A 46 -8.76 -5.55 -18.37
CA SER A 46 -9.18 -4.47 -17.48
C SER A 46 -10.16 -4.97 -16.42
N GLY A 47 -11.15 -5.78 -16.80
CA GLY A 47 -12.11 -6.40 -15.88
C GLY A 47 -11.44 -7.36 -14.88
N CYS A 48 -10.48 -8.16 -15.34
CA CYS A 48 -9.72 -9.06 -14.47
C CYS A 48 -8.88 -8.28 -13.45
N LEU A 49 -8.17 -7.24 -13.90
CA LEU A 49 -7.37 -6.37 -13.02
C LEU A 49 -8.26 -5.62 -12.01
N ALA A 50 -9.41 -5.09 -12.45
CA ALA A 50 -10.37 -4.44 -11.58
C ALA A 50 -10.93 -5.38 -10.51
N THR A 51 -11.06 -6.69 -10.82
CA THR A 51 -11.50 -7.70 -9.86
C THR A 51 -10.39 -8.04 -8.86
N VAL A 52 -9.17 -8.30 -9.34
CA VAL A 52 -8.03 -8.68 -8.51
C VAL A 52 -7.63 -7.55 -7.56
N PHE A 53 -7.72 -6.30 -8.03
CA PHE A 53 -7.38 -5.11 -7.27
C PHE A 53 -8.61 -4.33 -6.81
N ALA A 54 -9.77 -5.00 -6.70
CA ALA A 54 -10.95 -4.41 -6.12
C ALA A 54 -10.65 -3.92 -4.70
N PRO A 55 -11.24 -2.79 -4.24
CA PRO A 55 -11.10 -2.35 -2.86
C PRO A 55 -11.50 -3.46 -1.88
N GLY A 56 -10.63 -3.74 -0.90
CA GLY A 56 -10.84 -4.82 0.07
C GLY A 56 -10.44 -6.23 -0.40
N SER A 57 -9.96 -6.39 -1.63
CA SER A 57 -9.42 -7.68 -2.10
C SER A 57 -8.14 -8.07 -1.35
N LEU A 58 -8.20 -9.15 -0.58
CA LEU A 58 -7.03 -9.66 0.13
C LEU A 58 -5.91 -10.06 -0.85
N LEU A 59 -6.28 -10.68 -1.97
CA LEU A 59 -5.32 -11.06 -3.02
C LEU A 59 -4.64 -9.84 -3.65
N GLY A 60 -5.40 -8.80 -3.98
CA GLY A 60 -4.85 -7.56 -4.53
C GLY A 60 -3.88 -6.89 -3.56
N LEU A 61 -4.22 -6.86 -2.28
CA LEU A 61 -3.34 -6.36 -1.22
C LEU A 61 -2.07 -7.19 -1.04
N MET A 62 -2.18 -8.53 -1.10
CA MET A 62 -1.01 -9.42 -1.05
C MET A 62 -0.08 -9.23 -2.25
N LEU A 63 -0.64 -9.05 -3.45
CA LEU A 63 0.16 -8.77 -4.65
C LEU A 63 0.80 -7.39 -4.58
N ALA A 64 0.07 -6.37 -4.12
CA ALA A 64 0.63 -5.04 -3.89
C ALA A 64 1.77 -5.08 -2.86
N ALA A 65 1.65 -5.90 -1.82
CA ALA A 65 2.70 -6.10 -0.81
C ALA A 65 3.98 -6.70 -1.36
N VAL A 66 3.87 -7.57 -2.37
CA VAL A 66 5.05 -8.17 -3.00
C VAL A 66 5.67 -7.22 -4.03
N ILE A 67 4.85 -6.56 -4.84
CA ILE A 67 5.35 -5.72 -5.94
C ILE A 67 5.84 -4.36 -5.45
N VAL A 68 5.10 -3.71 -4.55
CA VAL A 68 5.33 -2.32 -4.10
C VAL A 68 5.27 -2.23 -2.56
N PRO A 69 6.11 -2.98 -1.82
CA PRO A 69 6.08 -3.01 -0.34
C PRO A 69 6.31 -1.62 0.27
N GLU A 70 7.14 -0.78 -0.35
CA GLU A 70 7.42 0.58 0.12
C GLU A 70 6.21 1.52 0.03
N ALA A 71 5.32 1.35 -0.95
CA ALA A 71 4.07 2.10 -1.00
C ALA A 71 3.14 1.70 0.16
N MET A 72 3.19 0.43 0.60
CA MET A 72 2.49 0.02 1.83
C MET A 72 3.10 0.65 3.08
N ALA A 73 4.42 0.85 3.12
CA ALA A 73 5.04 1.62 4.19
C ALA A 73 4.60 3.09 4.17
N GLY A 74 4.53 3.73 3.00
CA GLY A 74 3.96 5.07 2.84
C GLY A 74 2.51 5.16 3.32
N PHE A 75 1.69 4.17 2.97
CA PHE A 75 0.32 4.06 3.47
C PHE A 75 0.27 3.88 5.00
N SER A 76 1.11 3.02 5.56
CA SER A 76 1.19 2.83 7.01
C SER A 76 1.61 4.11 7.74
N ALA A 77 2.49 4.92 7.13
CA ALA A 77 2.92 6.20 7.65
C ALA A 77 1.78 7.22 7.63
N ARG A 78 0.99 7.26 6.55
CA ARG A 78 -0.22 8.10 6.47
C ARG A 78 -1.20 7.75 7.58
N GLN A 79 -1.57 6.48 7.72
CA GLN A 79 -2.49 6.04 8.79
C GLN A 79 -1.97 6.37 10.19
N PHE A 80 -0.67 6.20 10.44
CA PHE A 80 -0.06 6.57 11.71
C PHE A 80 -0.15 8.07 11.99
N LEU A 81 0.11 8.90 10.98
CA LEU A 81 0.02 10.35 11.12
C LEU A 81 -1.42 10.82 11.32
N ASP A 82 -2.39 10.21 10.62
CA ASP A 82 -3.83 10.46 10.79
C ASP A 82 -4.28 10.11 12.22
N ALA A 83 -3.95 8.90 12.67
CA ALA A 83 -4.24 8.44 14.02
C ALA A 83 -3.61 9.33 15.10
N ARG A 84 -2.35 9.74 14.90
CA ARG A 84 -1.63 10.62 15.82
C ARG A 84 -2.22 12.02 15.86
N TRP A 85 -2.64 12.56 14.71
CA TRP A 85 -3.34 13.84 14.66
C TRP A 85 -4.66 13.77 15.43
N PHE A 86 -5.47 12.75 15.19
CA PHE A 86 -6.76 12.56 15.84
C PHE A 86 -6.60 12.44 17.36
N SER A 87 -5.69 11.57 17.80
CA SER A 87 -5.34 11.35 19.20
C SER A 87 -4.96 12.66 19.91
N LYS A 88 -4.08 13.46 19.31
CA LYS A 88 -3.67 14.75 19.89
C LYS A 88 -4.80 15.77 19.92
N LYS A 89 -5.63 15.82 18.87
CA LYS A 89 -6.69 16.83 18.75
C LYS A 89 -7.82 16.59 19.75
N TYR A 90 -8.18 15.33 19.95
CA TYR A 90 -9.33 14.95 20.76
C TYR A 90 -8.97 14.38 22.13
N ASP A 91 -7.69 14.32 22.48
CA ASP A 91 -7.17 13.79 23.74
C ASP A 91 -7.65 12.35 24.01
N VAL A 92 -7.43 11.49 23.02
CA VAL A 92 -7.73 10.05 23.07
C VAL A 92 -6.48 9.24 22.73
N SER A 93 -6.47 7.94 23.02
CA SER A 93 -5.30 7.11 22.68
C SER A 93 -5.06 7.05 21.17
N ILE A 94 -3.82 6.75 20.77
CA ILE A 94 -3.49 6.55 19.35
C ILE A 94 -4.27 5.37 18.73
N THR A 95 -4.62 4.37 19.53
CA THR A 95 -5.47 3.24 19.13
C THR A 95 -6.88 3.71 18.76
N HIS A 96 -7.48 4.65 19.50
CA HIS A 96 -8.73 5.30 19.11
C HIS A 96 -8.59 6.04 17.78
N GLY A 97 -7.45 6.73 17.59
CA GLY A 97 -7.12 7.39 16.33
C GLY A 97 -7.04 6.43 15.15
N PHE A 98 -6.37 5.28 15.33
CA PHE A 98 -6.32 4.22 14.31
C PHE A 98 -7.71 3.64 14.05
N PHE A 99 -8.47 3.35 15.11
CA PHE A 99 -9.82 2.78 15.00
C PHE A 99 -10.79 3.73 14.29
N PHE A 100 -10.70 5.04 14.54
CA PHE A 100 -11.39 6.05 13.76
C PHE A 100 -10.90 6.08 12.31
N ALA A 101 -9.59 6.11 12.11
CA ALA A 101 -8.96 6.19 10.79
C ALA A 101 -9.27 4.98 9.89
N MET A 102 -9.59 3.82 10.46
CA MET A 102 -9.98 2.59 9.76
C MET A 102 -11.49 2.41 9.57
N GLY A 103 -12.32 3.35 10.06
CA GLY A 103 -13.79 3.23 9.98
C GLY A 103 -14.38 2.28 11.01
N GLY A 104 -13.69 2.05 12.12
CA GLY A 104 -14.13 1.18 13.21
C GLY A 104 -15.34 1.72 14.00
N PHE A 105 -15.69 3.01 13.87
CA PHE A 105 -16.91 3.57 14.45
C PHE A 105 -18.00 3.70 13.39
N VAL A 106 -19.21 3.28 13.70
CA VAL A 106 -20.37 3.39 12.80
C VAL A 106 -21.54 4.05 13.52
N SER A 107 -22.40 4.76 12.76
CA SER A 107 -23.64 5.31 13.32
C SER A 107 -24.60 4.21 13.79
N ALA A 108 -25.56 4.56 14.64
CA ALA A 108 -26.60 3.66 15.17
C ALA A 108 -27.35 2.84 14.11
N SER A 109 -27.49 3.37 12.90
CA SER A 109 -28.07 2.64 11.75
C SER A 109 -27.23 1.46 11.28
N GLY A 110 -25.95 1.37 11.68
CA GLY A 110 -24.97 0.40 11.19
C GLY A 110 -24.53 0.64 9.75
N ARG A 111 -25.01 1.70 9.08
CA ARG A 111 -24.85 1.89 7.62
C ARG A 111 -23.75 2.87 7.22
N HIS A 112 -23.29 3.71 8.13
CA HIS A 112 -22.37 4.79 7.80
C HIS A 112 -21.19 4.82 8.78
N PRO A 113 -19.95 4.68 8.28
CA PRO A 113 -18.78 4.80 9.13
C PRO A 113 -18.60 6.28 9.53
N ILE A 114 -18.14 6.51 10.76
CA ILE A 114 -17.86 7.83 11.33
C ILE A 114 -16.36 8.06 11.24
N VAL A 115 -15.98 8.85 10.26
CA VAL A 115 -14.65 8.85 9.64
C VAL A 115 -14.19 10.22 9.18
N THR A 116 -15.03 11.24 9.31
CA THR A 116 -14.66 12.63 9.04
C THR A 116 -14.83 13.48 10.28
N GLU A 117 -14.00 14.51 10.41
CA GLU A 117 -14.16 15.51 11.47
C GLU A 117 -15.51 16.25 11.35
N GLU A 118 -16.00 16.46 10.13
CA GLU A 118 -17.29 17.11 9.91
C GLU A 118 -18.42 16.32 10.59
N GLN A 119 -18.43 14.99 10.49
CA GLN A 119 -19.38 14.14 11.21
C GLN A 119 -19.30 14.34 12.73
N LEU A 120 -18.10 14.48 13.29
CA LEU A 120 -17.90 14.73 14.72
C LEU A 120 -18.30 16.15 15.14
N ARG A 121 -18.14 17.14 14.26
CA ARG A 121 -18.55 18.54 14.52
C ARG A 121 -20.06 18.70 14.44
N LEU A 122 -20.70 18.02 13.48
CA LEU A 122 -22.16 18.02 13.33
C LEU A 122 -22.85 17.26 14.47
N ARG A 123 -22.20 16.22 15.02
CA ARG A 123 -22.74 15.33 16.05
C ARG A 123 -21.76 15.18 17.22
N PRO A 124 -21.67 16.15 18.14
CA PRO A 124 -20.72 16.13 19.26
C PRO A 124 -20.92 14.93 20.20
N GLU A 125 -22.10 14.31 20.21
CA GLU A 125 -22.37 13.07 20.94
C GLU A 125 -21.50 11.89 20.49
N TYR A 126 -21.10 11.83 19.21
CA TYR A 126 -20.19 10.79 18.73
C TYR A 126 -18.81 10.95 19.35
N LEU A 127 -18.31 12.18 19.47
CA LEU A 127 -17.03 12.44 20.10
C LEU A 127 -17.07 12.10 21.60
N ALA A 128 -18.18 12.42 22.29
CA ALA A 128 -18.37 12.04 23.69
C ALA A 128 -18.39 10.52 23.86
N ALA A 129 -19.08 9.79 22.97
CA ALA A 129 -19.11 8.33 23.00
C ALA A 129 -17.73 7.71 22.71
N ILE A 130 -16.99 8.22 21.72
CA ILE A 130 -15.61 7.78 21.42
C ILE A 130 -14.71 7.95 22.64
N ARG A 131 -14.82 9.07 23.36
CA ARG A 131 -14.03 9.32 24.59
C ARG A 131 -14.43 8.44 25.77
N SER A 132 -15.67 7.95 25.81
CA SER A 132 -16.13 7.07 26.88
C SER A 132 -15.74 5.60 26.69
N ILE A 133 -15.37 5.20 25.47
CA ILE A 133 -14.94 3.84 25.16
C ILE A 133 -13.58 3.60 25.80
N LYS A 134 -13.42 2.45 26.47
CA LYS A 134 -12.13 2.09 27.05
C LYS A 134 -11.21 1.58 25.95
N LEU A 135 -9.91 1.82 26.13
CA LEU A 135 -8.89 1.25 25.25
C LEU A 135 -9.00 -0.29 25.18
N GLU A 136 -9.25 -0.92 26.32
CA GLU A 136 -9.44 -2.37 26.47
C GLU A 136 -10.56 -2.90 25.56
N ASP A 137 -11.66 -2.15 25.40
CA ASP A 137 -12.79 -2.57 24.56
C ASP A 137 -12.43 -2.61 23.06
N ILE A 138 -11.48 -1.76 22.64
CA ILE A 138 -10.96 -1.75 21.27
C ILE A 138 -9.90 -2.84 21.09
N GLU A 139 -9.05 -3.06 22.09
CA GLU A 139 -8.00 -4.08 22.06
C GLU A 139 -8.57 -5.49 22.08
N ASP A 140 -9.66 -5.75 22.82
CA ASP A 140 -10.37 -7.04 22.84
C ASP A 140 -10.92 -7.44 21.46
N LYS A 141 -11.22 -6.45 20.60
CA LYS A 141 -11.65 -6.69 19.21
C LYS A 141 -10.50 -7.04 18.27
N SER A 142 -9.25 -6.77 18.67
CA SER A 142 -8.07 -7.03 17.86
C SER A 142 -7.64 -8.48 18.01
N LYS A 143 -7.90 -9.32 17.00
CA LYS A 143 -7.50 -10.74 17.01
C LYS A 143 -5.99 -10.97 16.86
N GLY A 144 -5.25 -9.96 16.40
CA GLY A 144 -3.79 -9.99 16.38
C GLY A 144 -3.18 -9.71 17.75
N ASP A 145 -3.26 -10.68 18.66
CA ASP A 145 -2.74 -10.57 20.03
C ASP A 145 -1.21 -10.37 20.04
N LEU A 146 -0.68 -9.78 21.12
CA LEU A 146 0.73 -9.44 21.35
C LEU A 146 1.68 -10.61 21.02
N LEU A 147 1.24 -11.85 21.28
CA LEU A 147 1.98 -13.07 20.98
C LEU A 147 2.22 -13.26 19.47
N SER A 148 1.18 -13.11 18.63
CA SER A 148 1.29 -13.26 17.18
C SER A 148 2.23 -12.21 16.57
N LYS A 149 2.11 -10.96 17.02
CA LYS A 149 3.00 -9.85 16.63
C LYS A 149 4.44 -10.11 17.08
N GLY A 150 4.63 -10.66 18.28
CA GLY A 150 5.94 -10.98 18.85
C GLY A 150 6.66 -12.11 18.11
N VAL A 151 5.96 -13.18 17.75
CA VAL A 151 6.56 -14.34 17.04
C VAL A 151 7.07 -13.94 15.66
N VAL A 152 6.27 -13.20 14.87
CA VAL A 152 6.68 -12.73 13.54
C VAL A 152 7.92 -11.84 13.64
N LEU A 153 7.96 -10.96 14.65
CA LEU A 153 9.09 -10.08 14.86
C LEU A 153 10.35 -10.85 15.28
N LEU A 154 10.21 -11.85 16.16
CA LEU A 154 11.32 -12.72 16.57
C LEU A 154 11.88 -13.50 15.37
N GLN A 155 11.01 -14.06 14.52
CA GLN A 155 11.42 -14.77 13.31
C GLN A 155 12.21 -13.86 12.37
N GLY A 156 11.72 -12.64 12.13
CA GLY A 156 12.38 -11.67 11.26
C GLY A 156 13.73 -11.17 11.80
N LEU A 157 13.80 -10.92 13.11
CA LEU A 157 15.06 -10.56 13.79
C LEU A 157 16.07 -11.70 13.76
N TRP A 158 15.62 -12.94 13.99
CA TRP A 158 16.48 -14.12 13.91
C TRP A 158 17.04 -14.31 12.50
N PHE A 159 16.20 -14.19 11.47
CA PHE A 159 16.65 -14.23 10.08
C PHE A 159 17.68 -13.13 9.77
N THR A 160 17.43 -11.90 10.23
CA THR A 160 18.38 -10.79 10.04
C THR A 160 19.70 -11.05 10.76
N ALA A 161 19.64 -11.61 11.98
CA ALA A 161 20.82 -12.00 12.74
C ALA A 161 21.62 -13.12 12.03
N GLN A 162 20.95 -14.09 11.41
CA GLN A 162 21.59 -15.11 10.57
C GLN A 162 22.34 -14.46 9.40
N CYS A 163 21.68 -13.60 8.62
CA CYS A 163 22.33 -12.94 7.48
C CYS A 163 23.50 -12.05 7.92
N LEU A 164 23.36 -11.29 9.01
CA LEU A 164 24.44 -10.48 9.55
C LEU A 164 25.63 -11.35 9.97
N THR A 165 25.38 -12.48 10.61
CA THR A 165 26.44 -13.39 11.04
C THR A 165 27.14 -14.04 9.86
N ARG A 166 26.42 -14.39 8.78
CA ARG A 166 27.02 -14.84 7.51
C ARG A 166 27.98 -13.77 6.95
N LEU A 167 27.55 -12.51 6.90
CA LEU A 167 28.40 -11.39 6.47
C LEU A 167 29.66 -11.24 7.35
N LEU A 168 29.52 -11.32 8.67
CA LEU A 168 30.64 -11.26 9.63
C LEU A 168 31.61 -12.44 9.51
N GLN A 169 31.14 -13.58 9.01
CA GLN A 169 31.95 -14.77 8.74
C GLN A 169 32.49 -14.81 7.29
N HIS A 170 32.32 -13.73 6.52
CA HIS A 170 32.68 -13.66 5.09
C HIS A 170 32.02 -14.74 4.23
N LEU A 171 30.84 -15.20 4.61
CA LEU A 171 30.01 -16.11 3.82
C LEU A 171 29.12 -15.29 2.87
N PRO A 172 28.91 -15.77 1.62
CA PRO A 172 28.04 -15.10 0.68
C PRO A 172 26.58 -15.19 1.15
N LEU A 173 25.82 -14.10 0.92
CA LEU A 173 24.37 -14.13 0.96
C LEU A 173 23.84 -14.49 -0.42
N THR A 174 22.82 -15.33 -0.47
CA THR A 174 22.04 -15.60 -1.68
C THR A 174 21.20 -14.38 -2.04
N GLU A 175 20.86 -14.24 -3.32
CA GLU A 175 20.03 -13.13 -3.78
C GLU A 175 18.63 -13.17 -3.15
N LEU A 176 18.12 -14.38 -2.88
CA LEU A 176 16.87 -14.57 -2.15
C LEU A 176 16.97 -14.10 -0.68
N GLU A 177 18.09 -14.32 0.00
CA GLU A 177 18.32 -13.76 1.33
C GLU A 177 18.38 -12.23 1.30
N VAL A 178 19.03 -11.65 0.29
CA VAL A 178 19.10 -10.19 0.10
C VAL A 178 17.71 -9.59 -0.17
N GLU A 179 16.91 -10.24 -1.00
CA GLU A 179 15.51 -9.85 -1.23
C GLU A 179 14.68 -9.95 0.06
N THR A 180 14.84 -11.04 0.81
CA THR A 180 14.14 -11.23 2.08
C THR A 180 14.54 -10.18 3.12
N LEU A 181 15.81 -9.79 3.17
CA LEU A 181 16.27 -8.67 4.02
C LEU A 181 15.62 -7.35 3.63
N ALA A 182 15.47 -7.09 2.33
CA ALA A 182 14.80 -5.88 1.84
C ALA A 182 13.32 -5.86 2.27
N PHE A 183 12.59 -6.97 2.10
CA PHE A 183 11.23 -7.13 2.62
C PHE A 183 11.16 -6.99 4.14
N GLN A 184 12.09 -7.59 4.87
CA GLN A 184 12.14 -7.51 6.32
C GLN A 184 12.35 -6.07 6.80
N PHE A 185 13.20 -5.30 6.13
CA PHE A 185 13.39 -3.88 6.41
C PHE A 185 12.08 -3.08 6.29
N VAL A 186 11.34 -3.26 5.18
CA VAL A 186 10.07 -2.56 4.97
C VAL A 186 9.00 -3.05 5.96
N ASN A 187 8.94 -4.36 6.22
CA ASN A 187 8.01 -4.95 7.19
C ASN A 187 8.25 -4.44 8.61
N LEU A 188 9.51 -4.24 9.02
CA LEU A 188 9.83 -3.62 10.32
C LEU A 188 9.34 -2.16 10.39
N ALA A 189 9.48 -1.40 9.30
CA ALA A 189 8.95 -0.04 9.24
C ALA A 189 7.42 -0.01 9.34
N ILE A 190 6.72 -0.87 8.59
CA ILE A 190 5.26 -1.03 8.66
C ILE A 190 4.84 -1.45 10.06
N TRP A 191 5.50 -2.46 10.64
CA TRP A 191 5.20 -2.95 11.98
C TRP A 191 5.33 -1.85 13.03
N PHE A 192 6.39 -1.04 12.96
CA PHE A 192 6.59 0.08 13.88
C PHE A 192 5.49 1.15 13.73
N LEU A 193 5.15 1.52 12.49
CA LEU A 193 4.10 2.49 12.19
C LEU A 193 2.71 1.98 12.63
N TRP A 194 2.50 0.67 12.63
CA TRP A 194 1.24 0.02 13.03
C TRP A 194 1.26 -0.68 14.39
N LEU A 195 2.22 -0.35 15.24
CA LEU A 195 2.36 -0.99 16.55
C LEU A 195 1.05 -0.96 17.36
N HIS A 196 0.38 0.19 17.34
CA HIS A 196 -0.87 0.47 18.06
C HIS A 196 -2.13 0.31 17.20
N LYS A 197 -2.00 -0.19 15.97
CA LYS A 197 -3.15 -0.41 15.09
C LYS A 197 -3.86 -1.72 15.50
N PRO A 198 -5.19 -1.69 15.75
CA PRO A 198 -5.98 -2.90 15.93
C PRO A 198 -5.95 -3.77 14.67
N LEU A 199 -5.81 -5.09 14.83
CA LEU A 199 -5.70 -6.03 13.71
C LEU A 199 -6.91 -6.97 13.67
N ASP A 200 -7.43 -7.23 12.47
CA ASP A 200 -8.50 -8.18 12.22
C ASP A 200 -9.78 -7.93 13.06
N VAL A 201 -10.21 -6.66 13.05
CA VAL A 201 -11.43 -6.22 13.74
C VAL A 201 -12.65 -6.67 12.96
N GLN A 202 -13.35 -7.66 13.51
CA GLN A 202 -14.49 -8.28 12.85
C GLN A 202 -15.80 -7.50 12.95
N GLN A 203 -15.93 -6.59 13.92
CA GLN A 203 -17.17 -5.84 14.15
C GLN A 203 -16.85 -4.42 14.62
N PRO A 204 -17.36 -3.39 13.92
CA PRO A 204 -17.20 -2.00 14.35
C PRO A 204 -17.94 -1.72 15.67
N ILE A 205 -17.67 -0.56 16.28
CA ILE A 205 -18.40 -0.05 17.44
C ILE A 205 -19.49 0.90 16.96
N ILE A 206 -20.73 0.60 17.36
CA ILE A 206 -21.90 1.39 17.02
C ILE A 206 -22.04 2.55 18.01
N LEU A 207 -22.18 3.78 17.50
CA LEU A 207 -22.35 5.01 18.28
C LEU A 207 -23.75 5.60 18.09
N GLY A 208 -24.44 5.91 19.20
CA GLY A 208 -25.71 6.66 19.23
C GLY A 208 -26.96 5.83 19.55
N PRO A 209 -28.11 6.49 19.86
CA PRO A 209 -29.40 5.83 20.01
C PRO A 209 -29.95 5.37 18.64
N ALA A 210 -30.69 4.26 18.63
CA ALA A 210 -31.13 3.52 17.44
C ALA A 210 -31.99 4.31 16.43
N ASP A 211 -32.57 5.44 16.84
CA ASP A 211 -33.50 6.22 16.03
C ASP A 211 -32.94 7.61 15.69
N GLU A 212 -32.36 7.76 14.50
CA GLU A 212 -32.73 8.80 13.54
C GLU A 212 -31.96 8.64 12.22
N LEU A 213 -32.75 8.42 11.15
CA LEU A 213 -32.33 8.28 9.76
C LEU A 213 -32.21 9.65 9.09
N ALA A 214 -31.00 9.99 8.65
CA ALA A 214 -30.79 10.62 7.35
C ALA A 214 -29.39 10.20 6.84
N PRO A 215 -29.28 9.52 5.68
CA PRO A 215 -28.00 9.29 5.04
C PRO A 215 -27.34 10.64 4.74
N LEU A 216 -26.07 10.81 5.10
CA LEU A 216 -25.29 11.91 4.55
C LEU A 216 -25.20 11.71 3.03
N PRO A 217 -25.38 12.76 2.21
CA PRO A 217 -25.35 12.63 0.76
C PRO A 217 -23.98 12.09 0.32
N LYS A 218 -23.98 10.96 -0.41
CA LYS A 218 -22.78 10.45 -1.09
C LYS A 218 -22.36 11.49 -2.13
N PRO A 219 -21.08 11.90 -2.18
CA PRO A 219 -20.60 12.78 -3.25
C PRO A 219 -20.84 12.10 -4.62
N SER A 220 -21.40 12.84 -5.56
CA SER A 220 -21.71 12.32 -6.89
C SER A 220 -20.41 12.16 -7.71
N HIS A 221 -19.90 10.94 -7.84
CA HIS A 221 -18.77 10.66 -8.72
C HIS A 221 -19.27 10.58 -10.18
N ARG A 222 -18.83 11.51 -11.05
CA ARG A 222 -19.01 11.37 -12.50
C ARG A 222 -17.87 10.49 -13.05
N PRO A 223 -18.14 9.31 -13.62
CA PRO A 223 -17.10 8.54 -14.29
C PRO A 223 -16.65 9.30 -15.53
N SER A 224 -15.36 9.64 -15.60
CA SER A 224 -14.75 10.24 -16.79
C SER A 224 -14.60 9.17 -17.88
N GLN A 225 -15.29 9.36 -19.00
CA GLN A 225 -15.52 8.33 -20.02
C GLN A 225 -14.32 8.02 -20.95
N ASN A 226 -13.18 8.70 -20.78
CA ASN A 226 -11.94 8.49 -21.55
C ASN A 226 -10.74 8.34 -20.60
N ARG A 227 -10.44 7.11 -20.17
CA ARG A 227 -9.20 6.80 -19.42
C ARG A 227 -8.38 5.76 -20.18
N SER A 228 -7.07 5.98 -20.27
CA SER A 228 -6.14 4.96 -20.79
C SER A 228 -6.03 3.77 -19.81
N LEU A 229 -5.47 2.62 -20.23
CA LEU A 229 -5.23 1.49 -19.29
C LEU A 229 -4.38 1.92 -18.10
N LEU A 230 -3.41 2.80 -18.33
CA LEU A 230 -2.52 3.28 -17.30
C LEU A 230 -3.26 4.17 -16.31
N ASP A 231 -4.18 5.01 -16.77
CA ASP A 231 -5.03 5.82 -15.89
C ASP A 231 -5.98 4.96 -15.05
N VAL A 232 -6.53 3.90 -15.64
CA VAL A 232 -7.37 2.93 -14.92
C VAL A 232 -6.53 2.16 -13.90
N ALA A 233 -5.36 1.67 -14.29
CA ALA A 233 -4.46 0.93 -13.41
C ALA A 233 -3.96 1.81 -12.25
N CYS A 234 -3.52 3.04 -12.51
CA CYS A 234 -3.11 4.00 -11.48
C CYS A 234 -4.27 4.37 -10.56
N ALA A 235 -5.46 4.69 -11.11
CA ALA A 235 -6.62 5.00 -10.28
C ALA A 235 -7.08 3.80 -9.44
N THR A 236 -6.99 2.58 -9.97
CA THR A 236 -7.31 1.35 -9.24
C THR A 236 -6.28 1.09 -8.15
N PHE A 237 -5.00 1.31 -8.45
CA PHE A 237 -3.90 1.18 -7.49
C PHE A 237 -3.97 2.22 -6.38
N ASP A 238 -4.26 3.48 -6.72
CA ASP A 238 -4.53 4.56 -5.77
C ASP A 238 -5.77 4.23 -4.92
N SER A 239 -6.84 3.70 -5.52
CA SER A 239 -8.03 3.30 -4.78
C SER A 239 -7.75 2.11 -3.84
N LEU A 240 -6.92 1.16 -4.27
CA LEU A 240 -6.52 -0.02 -3.50
C LEU A 240 -5.63 0.36 -2.31
N LEU A 241 -4.64 1.23 -2.53
CA LEU A 241 -3.67 1.61 -1.50
C LEU A 241 -4.14 2.79 -0.65
N MET A 242 -4.77 3.80 -1.24
CA MET A 242 -5.21 4.98 -0.49
C MET A 242 -6.61 4.84 0.09
N GLY A 243 -7.42 3.91 -0.43
CA GLY A 243 -8.80 3.70 -0.05
C GLY A 243 -9.68 4.83 -0.56
N ASP A 244 -10.56 4.56 -1.52
CA ASP A 244 -11.64 5.49 -1.80
C ASP A 244 -12.75 5.29 -0.76
N TYR A 245 -13.15 6.35 -0.05
CA TYR A 245 -14.25 6.26 0.92
C TYR A 245 -15.54 5.73 0.31
N ASP A 246 -15.77 6.04 -0.96
CA ASP A 246 -17.05 5.82 -1.63
C ASP A 246 -17.32 4.34 -1.94
N CYS A 247 -16.31 3.47 -1.83
CA CYS A 247 -16.44 2.03 -2.12
C CYS A 247 -16.76 1.15 -0.90
N PHE A 248 -16.71 1.70 0.33
CA PHE A 248 -17.03 0.93 1.53
C PHE A 248 -18.50 1.12 1.91
N ASP A 249 -19.32 0.08 1.69
CA ASP A 249 -20.64 -0.03 2.29
C ASP A 249 -20.55 -0.94 3.54
N PRO A 250 -20.70 -0.41 4.77
CA PRO A 250 -20.69 -1.20 6.00
C PRO A 250 -21.76 -2.30 6.03
N ILE A 251 -22.76 -2.22 5.16
CA ILE A 251 -23.80 -3.24 5.01
C ILE A 251 -23.27 -4.46 4.24
N GLU A 252 -22.38 -4.27 3.27
CA GLU A 252 -21.79 -5.34 2.46
C GLU A 252 -20.53 -5.95 3.11
N SER A 253 -19.79 -5.16 3.91
CA SER A 253 -18.61 -5.61 4.64
C SER A 253 -18.86 -5.69 6.14
N THR A 254 -18.92 -6.90 6.68
CA THR A 254 -19.09 -7.14 8.13
C THR A 254 -17.86 -6.78 8.95
N SER A 255 -16.66 -6.75 8.34
CA SER A 255 -15.38 -6.48 9.00
C SER A 255 -14.86 -5.07 8.73
N VAL A 256 -14.08 -4.54 9.67
CA VAL A 256 -13.42 -3.24 9.51
C VAL A 256 -12.18 -3.44 8.62
N PRO A 257 -12.09 -2.75 7.48
CA PRO A 257 -11.05 -3.03 6.49
C PRO A 257 -9.64 -2.71 7.01
N LEU A 258 -8.71 -3.63 6.77
CA LEU A 258 -7.32 -3.52 7.23
C LEU A 258 -6.56 -2.38 6.54
N PHE A 259 -6.84 -2.14 5.26
CA PHE A 259 -6.15 -1.18 4.40
C PHE A 259 -7.06 -0.02 4.00
N TRP A 260 -7.55 0.67 5.02
CA TRP A 260 -8.49 1.77 4.83
C TRP A 260 -8.06 2.97 5.66
N SER A 261 -8.01 4.15 5.06
CA SER A 261 -7.66 5.37 5.76
C SER A 261 -8.67 6.44 5.45
N THR A 262 -9.10 7.15 6.48
CA THR A 262 -9.88 8.36 6.29
C THR A 262 -9.07 9.40 5.49
N HIS A 263 -9.56 9.95 4.36
CA HIS A 263 -9.31 11.38 4.08
C HIS A 263 -10.05 12.24 5.12
N GLY A 264 -9.66 12.12 6.39
CA GLY A 264 -10.21 12.87 7.52
C GLY A 264 -9.83 14.35 7.49
N PHE A 265 -9.65 14.93 6.29
CA PHE A 265 -9.37 16.33 6.11
C PHE A 265 -10.68 17.09 5.98
N PRO A 266 -10.96 18.04 6.88
CA PRO A 266 -12.09 18.94 6.68
C PRO A 266 -11.89 19.74 5.39
N ALA A 267 -13.01 20.17 4.78
CA ALA A 267 -12.99 21.18 3.73
C ALA A 267 -12.22 22.47 4.11
N GLU A 268 -11.90 22.66 5.41
CA GLU A 268 -11.20 23.80 6.00
C GLU A 268 -10.22 23.44 7.15
N GLY A 269 -9.76 22.19 7.26
CA GLY A 269 -8.76 21.79 8.26
C GLY A 269 -7.33 21.82 7.71
N PRO A 270 -6.31 21.47 8.52
CA PRO A 270 -4.89 21.43 8.14
C PRO A 270 -4.57 20.28 7.16
N GLY A 271 -5.44 20.06 6.18
CA GLY A 271 -5.37 19.04 5.14
C GLY A 271 -5.72 19.58 3.77
N LYS A 272 -6.53 20.65 3.67
CA LYS A 272 -6.48 21.52 2.48
C LYS A 272 -5.26 22.41 2.58
N GLY A 273 -4.14 21.91 2.04
CA GLY A 273 -2.95 22.73 1.84
C GLY A 273 -1.98 22.81 3.01
N ASP A 274 -2.13 21.99 4.07
CA ASP A 274 -0.98 21.78 4.97
C ASP A 274 0.03 20.86 4.28
N THR A 275 0.84 21.49 3.44
CA THR A 275 1.96 20.87 2.76
C THR A 275 2.91 20.16 3.73
N ARG A 276 2.90 20.51 5.03
CA ARG A 276 3.74 19.89 6.06
C ARG A 276 3.25 18.51 6.52
N PHE A 277 1.96 18.21 6.40
CA PHE A 277 1.44 16.88 6.72
C PHE A 277 1.71 15.92 5.55
N VAL A 278 1.34 16.37 4.35
CA VAL A 278 1.55 15.63 3.11
C VAL A 278 3.04 15.36 2.88
N SER A 279 3.90 16.34 3.14
CA SER A 279 5.35 16.14 3.01
C SER A 279 5.93 15.12 3.99
N LYS A 280 5.31 14.88 5.15
CA LYS A 280 5.85 13.93 6.15
C LYS A 280 5.70 12.49 5.73
N PHE A 281 4.51 12.06 5.27
CA PHE A 281 4.36 10.66 4.83
C PHE A 281 5.08 10.41 3.51
N ILE A 282 5.06 11.38 2.57
CA ILE A 282 5.84 11.30 1.33
C ILE A 282 7.34 11.19 1.65
N PHE A 283 7.85 11.92 2.64
CA PHE A 283 9.23 11.80 3.06
C PHE A 283 9.56 10.42 3.66
N ILE A 284 8.64 9.83 4.44
CA ILE A 284 8.82 8.47 4.97
C ILE A 284 8.81 7.45 3.83
N GLU A 285 7.87 7.56 2.90
CA GLU A 285 7.77 6.70 1.71
C GLU A 285 9.05 6.79 0.85
N LEU A 286 9.52 8.02 0.59
CA LEU A 286 10.78 8.30 -0.08
C LEU A 286 11.95 7.59 0.59
N LEU A 287 12.09 7.79 1.91
CA LEU A 287 13.19 7.23 2.69
C LEU A 287 13.16 5.70 2.69
N VAL A 288 12.00 5.11 2.98
CA VAL A 288 11.84 3.65 3.05
C VAL A 288 12.02 3.03 1.67
N GLY A 289 11.43 3.60 0.61
CA GLY A 289 11.56 3.11 -0.75
C GLY A 289 13.00 3.17 -1.29
N SER A 290 13.71 4.28 -1.06
CA SER A 290 15.12 4.36 -1.47
C SER A 290 16.00 3.39 -0.70
N LEU A 291 15.81 3.26 0.60
CA LEU A 291 16.57 2.29 1.41
C LEU A 291 16.28 0.85 1.00
N PHE A 292 15.02 0.53 0.67
CA PHE A 292 14.63 -0.78 0.14
C PHE A 292 15.41 -1.12 -1.13
N GLY A 293 15.47 -0.21 -2.12
CA GLY A 293 16.28 -0.39 -3.32
C GLY A 293 17.78 -0.52 -3.04
N LEU A 294 18.30 0.25 -2.09
CA LEU A 294 19.72 0.21 -1.70
C LEU A 294 20.14 -1.11 -1.04
N VAL A 295 19.23 -1.81 -0.36
CA VAL A 295 19.53 -3.15 0.18
C VAL A 295 19.88 -4.12 -0.94
N HIS A 296 19.21 -4.06 -2.09
CA HIS A 296 19.54 -4.91 -3.24
C HIS A 296 20.93 -4.62 -3.83
N CYS A 297 21.43 -3.38 -3.68
CA CYS A 297 22.81 -3.03 -4.03
C CYS A 297 23.85 -3.71 -3.13
N ALA A 298 23.49 -4.28 -1.98
CA ALA A 298 24.44 -5.06 -1.17
C ALA A 298 25.00 -6.28 -1.92
N ALA A 299 24.22 -6.84 -2.86
CA ALA A 299 24.64 -7.92 -3.75
C ALA A 299 25.41 -7.42 -4.99
N TRP A 300 26.00 -6.21 -4.97
CA TRP A 300 26.64 -5.62 -6.14
C TRP A 300 27.69 -6.52 -6.79
N ASN A 301 28.46 -7.25 -5.98
CA ASN A 301 29.52 -8.16 -6.43
C ASN A 301 29.17 -9.63 -6.19
N ALA A 302 27.88 -9.96 -6.07
CA ALA A 302 27.45 -11.33 -5.86
C ALA A 302 27.67 -12.23 -7.08
N HIS A 303 27.65 -13.54 -6.86
CA HIS A 303 27.84 -14.54 -7.90
C HIS A 303 26.52 -14.80 -8.64
N PHE A 304 26.52 -14.57 -9.94
CA PHE A 304 25.37 -14.89 -10.80
C PHE A 304 25.76 -15.96 -11.84
N PRO A 305 24.80 -16.80 -12.28
CA PRO A 305 25.03 -17.79 -13.33
C PRO A 305 25.57 -17.18 -14.64
N SER A 306 25.22 -15.91 -14.92
CA SER A 306 25.72 -15.18 -16.09
C SER A 306 26.00 -13.71 -15.79
N THR A 307 26.93 -13.12 -16.55
CA THR A 307 27.22 -11.68 -16.51
C THR A 307 26.01 -10.82 -16.90
N ALA A 308 25.12 -11.34 -17.73
CA ALA A 308 23.89 -10.65 -18.13
C ALA A 308 22.94 -10.51 -16.93
N GLU A 309 22.70 -11.58 -16.18
CA GLU A 309 21.86 -11.56 -14.97
C GLU A 309 22.41 -10.60 -13.91
N LEU A 310 23.73 -10.59 -13.68
CA LEU A 310 24.35 -9.62 -12.76
C LEU A 310 24.14 -8.17 -13.20
N ARG A 311 24.25 -7.88 -14.51
CA ARG A 311 24.00 -6.52 -15.03
C ARG A 311 22.54 -6.13 -14.88
N ILE A 312 21.61 -7.05 -15.13
CA ILE A 312 20.17 -6.80 -14.94
C ILE A 312 19.91 -6.52 -13.47
N TRP A 313 20.42 -7.34 -12.55
CA TRP A 313 20.30 -7.13 -11.11
C TRP A 313 20.76 -5.73 -10.68
N ARG A 314 21.97 -5.33 -11.09
CA ARG A 314 22.54 -4.01 -10.76
C ARG A 314 21.68 -2.87 -11.29
N SER A 315 21.25 -2.96 -12.54
CA SER A 315 20.37 -1.96 -13.15
C SER A 315 19.03 -1.86 -12.43
N CYS A 316 18.37 -2.99 -12.15
CA CYS A 316 17.08 -3.03 -11.46
C CYS A 316 17.20 -2.49 -10.02
N SER A 317 18.27 -2.82 -9.29
CA SER A 317 18.53 -2.30 -7.95
C SER A 317 18.65 -0.78 -7.94
N LEU A 318 19.36 -0.21 -8.91
CA LEU A 318 19.48 1.25 -9.07
C LEU A 318 18.15 1.91 -9.46
N VAL A 319 17.38 1.29 -10.36
CA VAL A 319 16.04 1.79 -10.73
C VAL A 319 15.15 1.87 -9.49
N ILE A 320 15.05 0.79 -8.70
CA ILE A 320 14.21 0.76 -7.49
C ILE A 320 14.69 1.80 -6.46
N ALA A 321 16.00 1.94 -6.24
CA ALA A 321 16.54 2.92 -5.31
C ALA A 321 16.27 4.39 -5.74
N ALA A 322 16.31 4.66 -7.05
CA ALA A 322 16.18 5.99 -7.63
C ALA A 322 14.74 6.42 -7.93
N THR A 323 13.80 5.49 -8.07
CA THR A 323 12.40 5.83 -8.39
C THR A 323 11.75 6.75 -7.34
N PRO A 324 11.79 6.46 -6.03
CA PRO A 324 11.13 7.32 -5.03
C PRO A 324 11.58 8.79 -5.03
N PRO A 325 12.89 9.14 -5.07
CA PRO A 325 13.32 10.54 -5.14
C PRO A 325 12.94 11.17 -6.48
N THR A 326 13.03 10.42 -7.57
CA THR A 326 12.67 10.90 -8.91
C THR A 326 11.20 11.30 -8.96
N VAL A 327 10.31 10.43 -8.49
CA VAL A 327 8.86 10.67 -8.42
C VAL A 327 8.55 11.87 -7.52
N THR A 328 9.17 11.96 -6.34
CA THR A 328 8.94 13.07 -5.40
C THR A 328 9.36 14.42 -5.99
N LEU A 329 10.51 14.46 -6.68
CA LEU A 329 10.99 15.67 -7.35
C LEU A 329 10.07 16.06 -8.52
N MET A 330 9.58 15.09 -9.29
CA MET A 330 8.63 15.33 -10.39
C MET A 330 7.32 15.92 -9.87
N LEU A 331 6.73 15.32 -8.83
CA LEU A 331 5.51 15.83 -8.20
C LEU A 331 5.71 17.25 -7.65
N GLY A 332 6.84 17.49 -6.95
CA GLY A 332 7.18 18.82 -6.44
C GLY A 332 7.31 19.87 -7.55
N PHE A 333 7.93 19.50 -8.68
CA PHE A 333 8.09 20.38 -9.82
C PHE A 333 6.77 20.61 -10.57
N SER A 334 5.90 19.60 -10.72
CA SER A 334 4.55 19.75 -11.26
C SER A 334 3.70 20.71 -10.42
N LEU A 335 3.72 20.56 -9.09
CA LEU A 335 3.02 21.46 -8.18
C LEU A 335 3.56 22.89 -8.24
N LEU A 336 4.88 23.05 -8.33
CA LEU A 336 5.51 24.36 -8.50
C LEU A 336 5.10 25.00 -9.83
N SER A 337 5.09 24.23 -10.92
CA SER A 337 4.72 24.69 -12.26
C SER A 337 3.27 25.17 -12.30
N LEU A 338 2.34 24.41 -11.71
CA LEU A 338 0.94 24.82 -11.56
C LEU A 338 0.78 26.07 -10.70
N LYS A 339 1.53 26.17 -9.59
CA LYS A 339 1.48 27.34 -8.70
C LYS A 339 2.00 28.60 -9.41
N MET A 340 3.09 28.48 -10.17
CA MET A 340 3.65 29.58 -10.97
C MET A 340 2.68 30.01 -12.07
N GLY A 341 2.12 29.05 -12.82
CA GLY A 341 1.13 29.35 -13.87
C GLY A 341 -0.10 30.10 -13.32
N ARG A 342 -0.63 29.66 -12.17
CA ARG A 342 -1.75 30.35 -11.50
C ARG A 342 -1.38 31.73 -10.97
N HIS A 343 -0.14 31.92 -10.50
CA HIS A 343 0.29 33.18 -9.91
C HIS A 343 0.47 34.28 -10.95
N PHE A 344 1.05 33.94 -12.12
CA PHE A 344 1.31 34.91 -13.19
C PHE A 344 0.15 35.07 -14.17
N GLY A 345 -0.77 34.11 -14.24
CA GLY A 345 -1.92 34.14 -15.15
C GLY A 345 -1.63 33.46 -16.48
N GLU A 346 -2.67 32.90 -17.11
CA GLU A 346 -2.56 32.05 -18.30
C GLU A 346 -2.01 32.79 -19.53
N ASP A 347 -2.25 34.10 -19.63
CA ASP A 347 -1.77 34.94 -20.74
C ASP A 347 -0.26 35.24 -20.68
N THR A 348 0.42 34.90 -19.58
CA THR A 348 1.85 35.09 -19.44
C THR A 348 2.65 33.91 -20.01
N PHE A 349 3.91 34.16 -20.38
CA PHE A 349 4.83 33.09 -20.76
C PHE A 349 4.90 31.97 -19.71
N MET A 350 4.88 32.30 -18.43
CA MET A 350 4.90 31.31 -17.34
C MET A 350 3.61 30.48 -17.28
N GLY A 351 2.46 31.07 -17.60
CA GLY A 351 1.19 30.36 -17.72
C GLY A 351 1.16 29.39 -18.90
N SER A 352 1.64 29.84 -20.06
CA SER A 352 1.59 29.04 -21.29
C SER A 352 2.54 27.83 -21.29
N VAL A 353 3.65 27.88 -20.54
CA VAL A 353 4.58 26.74 -20.38
C VAL A 353 4.18 25.77 -19.27
N ALA A 354 3.37 26.19 -18.29
CA ALA A 354 3.06 25.38 -17.12
C ALA A 354 2.32 24.07 -17.48
N ALA A 355 1.28 24.14 -18.32
CA ALA A 355 0.51 22.95 -18.70
C ALA A 355 1.32 21.93 -19.54
N PRO A 356 2.07 22.33 -20.58
CA PRO A 356 2.98 21.42 -21.27
C PRO A 356 4.04 20.78 -20.37
N CYS A 357 4.61 21.54 -19.42
CA CYS A 357 5.56 21.00 -18.45
C CYS A 357 4.93 19.90 -17.58
N VAL A 358 3.73 20.15 -17.03
CA VAL A 358 3.00 19.16 -16.23
C VAL A 358 2.71 17.90 -17.05
N PHE A 359 2.23 18.06 -18.27
CA PHE A 359 1.96 16.92 -19.16
C PHE A 359 3.22 16.06 -19.41
N ILE A 360 4.37 16.68 -19.65
CA ILE A 360 5.63 15.96 -19.84
C ILE A 360 6.01 15.20 -18.56
N LEU A 361 5.91 15.84 -17.40
CA LEU A 361 6.25 15.22 -16.11
C LEU A 361 5.34 14.05 -15.77
N ASP A 362 4.05 14.15 -16.06
CA ASP A 362 3.08 13.07 -15.82
C ASP A 362 3.40 11.84 -16.70
N ASN A 363 3.81 12.05 -17.95
CA ASN A 363 4.27 10.97 -18.83
C ASN A 363 5.57 10.33 -18.32
N ILE A 364 6.51 11.12 -17.82
CA ILE A 364 7.75 10.57 -17.24
C ILE A 364 7.45 9.81 -15.94
N PHE A 365 6.52 10.30 -15.12
CA PHE A 365 6.03 9.60 -13.93
C PHE A 365 5.47 8.23 -14.29
N ALA A 366 4.56 8.17 -15.28
CA ALA A 366 4.00 6.92 -15.78
C ALA A 366 5.08 5.94 -16.27
N ALA A 367 6.06 6.43 -17.03
CA ALA A 367 7.19 5.61 -17.48
C ALA A 367 8.06 5.11 -16.32
N SER A 368 8.25 5.92 -15.28
CA SER A 368 9.02 5.57 -14.08
C SER A 368 8.34 4.48 -13.26
N VAL A 369 7.01 4.53 -13.14
CA VAL A 369 6.20 3.47 -12.49
C VAL A 369 6.31 2.15 -13.26
N ALA A 370 6.20 2.19 -14.60
CA ALA A 370 6.34 0.99 -15.43
C ALA A 370 7.75 0.38 -15.34
N ALA A 371 8.79 1.22 -15.35
CA ALA A 371 10.17 0.79 -15.17
C ALA A 371 10.38 0.17 -13.78
N TYR A 372 9.77 0.74 -12.74
CA TYR A 372 9.80 0.22 -11.37
C TYR A 372 9.19 -1.17 -11.27
N ILE A 373 7.95 -1.35 -11.75
CA ILE A 373 7.25 -2.65 -11.71
C ILE A 373 8.06 -3.70 -12.47
N THR A 374 8.60 -3.34 -13.64
CA THR A 374 9.46 -4.23 -14.44
C THR A 374 10.72 -4.61 -13.67
N ALA A 375 11.39 -3.65 -13.04
CA ALA A 375 12.58 -3.91 -12.23
C ALA A 375 12.28 -4.83 -11.04
N ARG A 376 11.12 -4.67 -10.38
CA ARG A 376 10.69 -5.55 -9.28
C ARG A 376 10.45 -6.98 -9.73
N LEU A 377 9.71 -7.18 -10.82
CA LEU A 377 9.48 -8.52 -11.38
C LEU A 377 10.79 -9.20 -11.79
N LEU A 378 11.75 -8.45 -12.33
CA LEU A 378 13.06 -8.97 -12.68
C LEU A 378 13.90 -9.33 -11.45
N LEU A 379 13.92 -8.51 -10.39
CA LEU A 379 14.63 -8.86 -9.16
C LEU A 379 14.07 -10.14 -8.51
N ILE A 380 12.74 -10.23 -8.39
CA ILE A 380 12.05 -11.42 -7.88
C ILE A 380 12.42 -12.63 -8.74
N THR A 381 12.35 -12.50 -10.06
CA THR A 381 12.70 -13.61 -10.96
C THR A 381 14.16 -14.04 -10.78
N LEU A 382 15.08 -13.07 -10.73
CA LEU A 382 16.50 -13.33 -10.58
C LEU A 382 16.85 -13.98 -9.24
N SER A 383 16.20 -13.61 -8.15
CA SER A 383 16.45 -14.20 -6.83
C SER A 383 16.14 -15.70 -6.79
N PHE A 384 15.14 -16.15 -7.56
CA PHE A 384 14.85 -17.57 -7.75
C PHE A 384 15.76 -18.23 -8.78
N THR A 385 16.08 -17.57 -9.89
CA THR A 385 16.92 -18.20 -10.92
C THR A 385 18.36 -18.39 -10.48
N THR A 386 18.91 -17.56 -9.58
CA THR A 386 20.28 -17.75 -9.07
C THR A 386 20.43 -18.99 -8.20
N LEU A 387 19.35 -19.53 -7.64
CA LEU A 387 19.37 -20.79 -6.87
C LEU A 387 19.91 -21.97 -7.68
N ARG A 388 19.88 -21.91 -9.02
CA ARG A 388 20.44 -22.97 -9.89
C ARG A 388 21.96 -23.05 -9.89
N ALA A 389 22.66 -21.99 -9.44
CA ALA A 389 24.11 -21.91 -9.44
C ALA A 389 24.62 -21.10 -8.24
N LEU A 390 24.36 -21.60 -7.03
CA LEU A 390 24.82 -20.96 -5.80
C LEU A 390 26.33 -21.16 -5.55
N PRO A 391 27.04 -20.17 -4.98
CA PRO A 391 28.42 -20.34 -4.58
C PRO A 391 28.54 -21.38 -3.45
N PRO A 392 29.67 -22.12 -3.33
CA PRO A 392 29.83 -23.15 -2.30
C PRO A 392 29.61 -22.66 -0.86
N GLY A 393 29.98 -21.41 -0.57
CA GLY A 393 29.76 -20.79 0.74
C GLY A 393 28.30 -20.57 1.11
N ALA A 394 27.36 -20.65 0.15
CA ALA A 394 25.92 -20.59 0.43
C ALA A 394 25.43 -21.80 1.23
N PHE A 395 26.08 -22.97 1.07
CA PHE A 395 25.73 -24.22 1.75
C PHE A 395 26.39 -24.37 3.13
N VAL A 396 27.20 -23.40 3.54
CA VAL A 396 27.89 -23.42 4.84
C VAL A 396 27.01 -22.78 5.90
N ASP A 397 26.77 -23.51 6.99
CA ASP A 397 26.01 -23.01 8.14
C ASP A 397 26.80 -21.98 8.95
N VAL A 398 26.07 -21.08 9.60
CA VAL A 398 26.63 -20.09 10.51
C VAL A 398 27.18 -20.78 11.77
N ASN A 399 28.45 -20.54 12.07
CA ASN A 399 29.04 -21.05 13.31
C ASN A 399 28.73 -20.12 14.50
N TRP A 400 27.58 -20.34 15.15
CA TRP A 400 27.14 -19.58 16.32
C TRP A 400 28.04 -19.75 17.55
N SER A 401 28.74 -20.88 17.69
CA SER A 401 29.62 -21.15 18.83
C SER A 401 30.80 -20.18 18.96
N LYS A 402 31.15 -19.48 17.86
CA LYS A 402 32.15 -18.41 17.86
C LYS A 402 31.71 -17.17 18.67
N TYR A 403 30.41 -16.94 18.79
CA TYR A 403 29.85 -15.72 19.40
C TYR A 403 29.13 -15.97 20.72
N ILE A 404 28.74 -17.21 21.00
CA ILE A 404 28.20 -17.60 22.30
C ILE A 404 29.38 -17.92 23.22
N PRO A 405 29.52 -17.24 24.37
CA PRO A 405 30.53 -17.57 25.35
C PRO A 405 30.38 -19.04 25.76
N HIS A 406 31.39 -19.84 25.44
CA HIS A 406 31.48 -21.23 25.86
C HIS A 406 32.12 -21.24 27.25
N LEU A 407 31.36 -21.69 28.25
CA LEU A 407 31.86 -21.97 29.60
C LEU A 407 32.63 -23.29 29.62
#